data_AF-A0A7R8QGV3-F1
#
_entry.id   AF-A0A7R8QGV3-F1
#
_cell.length_a   1.000
_cell.length_b   1.000
_cell.length_c   1.000
_cell.angle_alpha   90.00
_cell.angle_beta   90.00
_cell.angle_gamma   90.00
#
_symmetry.space_group_name_H-M   'P 1'
#
loop_
_entity.id
_entity.type
_entity.pdbx_description
1 polymer ?
#
loop_
_entity_poly.entity_id
_entity_poly.type
_entity_poly.pdbx_seq_one_letter_code
_entity_poly.pdbx_strand_id
1 'polypeptide(L)'
;MRSSVIYELKARSDLWTGDCRGKPDRLVTTGLLGSIRWWFEVVVRGLGGMVCDPSGPGSCPDDSGRRCPTCEFFGCTGWARKFRFDVLDQHDMPQQIKKDNSFRFSFMPLRPIQPKEWALLDLTLRLIADYGAIGGKTVLKPSDEQNRQNEPHHKDYGLIQIERRPSDIQSFSVQMLEDYAARPCWRRVNQAGFAWASLANFWCVNGKYLARQNESFSSFNHLIGRPQPKRQSSGNDSWIAGRRPDRAHKVDAESKKVFSFKDPARTFGFVNGKDVTFDTMKTKLKCAWSDLADHEVKEGKAILKELLSGAAS
;
A
#
# COMPACT_ATOMS: atom_id res chain seq x y z
N MET A 1 25.40 16.45 8.05
CA MET A 1 24.50 15.47 7.39
C MET A 1 23.67 14.81 8.49
N ARG A 2 22.34 14.69 8.37
CA ARG A 2 21.51 14.08 9.43
C ARG A 2 21.93 12.62 9.64
N SER A 3 21.90 12.15 10.89
CA SER A 3 22.05 10.75 11.26
C SER A 3 20.92 9.89 10.66
N SER A 4 21.06 8.56 10.71
CA SER A 4 20.01 7.65 10.23
C SER A 4 18.67 7.91 10.93
N VAL A 5 17.60 8.00 10.15
CA VAL A 5 16.22 8.07 10.65
C VAL A 5 15.73 6.65 10.86
N ILE A 6 15.42 6.29 12.10
CA ILE A 6 15.09 4.92 12.51
C ILE A 6 13.65 4.85 13.02
N TYR A 7 12.92 3.86 12.53
CA TYR A 7 11.62 3.45 13.07
C TYR A 7 11.79 2.09 13.74
N GLU A 8 11.26 1.93 14.95
CA GLU A 8 11.12 0.63 15.60
C GLU A 8 9.73 0.09 15.31
N LEU A 9 9.67 -1.15 14.81
CA LEU A 9 8.44 -1.75 14.33
C LEU A 9 8.27 -3.15 14.89
N LYS A 10 7.01 -3.58 14.95
CA LYS A 10 6.62 -4.97 15.21
C LYS A 10 5.82 -5.52 14.05
N ALA A 11 6.15 -6.74 13.63
CA ALA A 11 5.40 -7.46 12.61
C ALA A 11 4.07 -7.95 13.20
N ARG A 12 2.94 -7.58 12.62
CA ARG A 12 1.60 -8.05 13.01
C ARG A 12 1.13 -9.24 12.16
N SER A 13 1.80 -9.48 11.03
CA SER A 13 1.78 -10.72 10.28
C SER A 13 3.17 -10.97 9.68
N ASP A 14 3.41 -12.12 9.04
CA ASP A 14 4.68 -12.38 8.37
C ASP A 14 4.93 -11.32 7.28
N LEU A 15 6.14 -10.74 7.20
CA LEU A 15 6.52 -9.90 6.07
C LEU A 15 7.17 -10.80 5.02
N TRP A 16 6.52 -10.90 3.87
CA TRP A 16 7.02 -11.72 2.78
C TRP A 16 7.72 -10.87 1.72
N THR A 17 8.91 -11.30 1.33
CA THR A 17 9.60 -10.82 0.12
C THR A 17 10.11 -12.01 -0.68
N GLY A 18 10.08 -11.89 -2.01
CA GLY A 18 10.59 -12.92 -2.90
C GLY A 18 11.99 -12.57 -3.41
N ASP A 19 12.87 -13.56 -3.48
CA ASP A 19 14.10 -13.47 -4.28
C ASP A 19 13.80 -13.36 -5.79
N CYS A 20 14.84 -13.37 -6.62
CA CYS A 20 14.70 -13.34 -8.08
C CYS A 20 13.93 -14.54 -8.66
N ARG A 21 13.73 -15.61 -7.88
CA ARG A 21 12.96 -16.81 -8.24
C ARG A 21 11.58 -16.84 -7.56
N GLY A 22 11.21 -15.78 -6.84
CA GLY A 22 9.96 -15.68 -6.09
C GLY A 22 9.93 -16.59 -4.85
N LYS A 23 11.08 -16.96 -4.29
CA LYS A 23 11.22 -17.81 -3.11
C LYS A 23 11.47 -16.98 -1.84
N PRO A 24 10.97 -17.41 -0.67
CA PRO A 24 11.13 -16.71 0.60
C PRO A 24 12.48 -16.95 1.31
N ASP A 25 13.54 -17.30 0.58
CA ASP A 25 14.77 -17.85 1.18
C ASP A 25 15.46 -16.86 2.15
N ARG A 26 15.35 -15.55 1.87
CA ARG A 26 15.88 -14.47 2.72
C ARG A 26 15.06 -13.20 2.55
N LEU A 27 15.17 -12.27 3.50
CA LEU A 27 14.57 -10.95 3.34
C LEU A 27 15.22 -10.20 2.17
N VAL A 28 14.40 -9.72 1.25
CA VAL A 28 14.82 -8.88 0.14
C VAL A 28 14.41 -7.44 0.44
N THR A 29 15.33 -6.67 1.01
CA THR A 29 15.15 -5.26 1.41
C THR A 29 14.60 -4.39 0.28
N THR A 30 15.00 -4.65 -0.97
CA THR A 30 14.51 -3.93 -2.14
C THR A 30 13.02 -4.18 -2.43
N GLY A 31 12.50 -5.36 -2.07
CA GLY A 31 11.08 -5.67 -2.17
C GLY A 31 10.23 -4.83 -1.21
N LEU A 32 10.65 -4.72 0.05
CA LEU A 32 10.00 -3.83 1.03
C LEU A 32 10.12 -2.37 0.61
N LEU A 33 11.29 -1.93 0.15
CA LEU A 33 11.48 -0.57 -0.34
C LEU A 33 10.57 -0.25 -1.53
N GLY A 34 10.37 -1.21 -2.43
CA GLY A 34 9.42 -1.10 -3.55
C GLY A 34 7.98 -0.90 -3.08
N SER A 35 7.55 -1.65 -2.06
CA SER A 35 6.23 -1.45 -1.44
C SER A 35 6.10 -0.08 -0.73
N ILE A 36 7.13 0.37 -0.01
CA ILE A 36 7.13 1.72 0.62
C ILE A 36 7.04 2.79 -0.47
N ARG A 37 7.83 2.65 -1.55
CA ARG A 37 7.76 3.54 -2.69
C ARG A 37 6.34 3.59 -3.23
N TRP A 38 5.70 2.44 -3.50
CA TRP A 38 4.35 2.40 -4.05
C TRP A 38 3.33 3.15 -3.18
N TRP A 39 3.36 2.96 -1.86
CA TRP A 39 2.51 3.72 -0.94
C TRP A 39 2.85 5.20 -0.89
N PHE A 40 4.13 5.57 -1.02
CA PHE A 40 4.54 6.96 -1.14
C PHE A 40 3.95 7.61 -2.40
N GLU A 41 3.90 6.88 -3.51
CA GLU A 41 3.22 7.35 -4.72
C GLU A 41 1.73 7.57 -4.48
N VAL A 42 1.05 6.66 -3.76
CA VAL A 42 -0.36 6.81 -3.36
C VAL A 42 -0.58 8.08 -2.54
N VAL A 43 0.30 8.36 -1.57
CA VAL A 43 0.26 9.59 -0.76
C VAL A 43 0.47 10.83 -1.63
N VAL A 44 1.52 10.87 -2.46
CA VAL A 44 1.82 12.03 -3.32
C VAL A 44 0.67 12.31 -4.30
N ARG A 45 0.09 11.27 -4.92
CA ARG A 45 -1.09 11.45 -5.80
C ARG A 45 -2.31 11.96 -5.03
N GLY A 46 -2.48 11.51 -3.78
CA GLY A 46 -3.54 11.98 -2.89
C GLY A 46 -3.43 13.45 -2.50
N LEU A 47 -2.20 13.97 -2.45
CA LEU A 47 -1.88 15.37 -2.21
C LEU A 47 -1.88 16.22 -3.50
N GLY A 48 -2.42 15.69 -4.61
CA GLY A 48 -2.48 16.38 -5.90
C GLY A 48 -1.16 16.40 -6.69
N GLY A 49 -0.12 15.72 -6.19
CA GLY A 49 1.16 15.59 -6.89
C GLY A 49 1.08 14.66 -8.10
N MET A 50 2.00 14.87 -9.04
CA MET A 50 2.11 14.01 -10.22
C MET A 50 3.25 13.01 -10.11
N VAL A 51 2.95 11.72 -10.30
CA VAL A 51 3.91 10.63 -10.16
C VAL A 51 3.91 9.74 -11.40
N CYS A 52 5.08 9.50 -11.98
CA CYS A 52 5.23 8.59 -13.11
C CYS A 52 5.02 7.13 -12.70
N ASP A 53 4.54 6.31 -13.64
CA ASP A 53 4.58 4.86 -13.49
C ASP A 53 5.99 4.36 -13.86
N PRO A 54 6.73 3.70 -12.95
CA PRO A 54 8.03 3.12 -13.26
C PRO A 54 7.98 1.98 -14.29
N SER A 55 6.81 1.42 -14.55
CA SER A 55 6.60 0.32 -15.51
C SER A 55 5.98 0.79 -16.84
N GLY A 56 5.63 2.07 -16.95
CA GLY A 56 4.89 2.63 -18.06
C GLY A 56 5.77 3.34 -19.10
N PRO A 57 5.19 3.72 -20.26
CA PRO A 57 5.91 4.50 -21.26
C PRO A 57 6.24 5.91 -20.73
N GLY A 58 7.49 6.34 -20.94
CA GLY A 58 7.98 7.66 -20.51
C GLY A 58 8.87 7.62 -19.27
N SER A 59 10.16 7.35 -19.47
CA SER A 59 11.18 7.34 -18.42
C SER A 59 11.20 8.64 -17.62
N CYS A 60 11.45 8.54 -16.32
CA CYS A 60 11.80 9.68 -15.47
C CYS A 60 13.33 9.71 -15.33
N PRO A 61 14.00 10.86 -15.47
CA PRO A 61 13.47 12.23 -15.68
C PRO A 61 12.88 12.50 -17.08
N ASP A 62 12.20 13.64 -17.26
CA ASP A 62 11.87 14.16 -18.60
C ASP A 62 13.11 14.72 -19.31
N ASP A 63 12.96 15.14 -20.57
CA ASP A 63 14.05 15.67 -21.40
C ASP A 63 14.71 16.93 -20.81
N SER A 64 14.00 17.64 -19.92
CA SER A 64 14.52 18.79 -19.18
C SER A 64 15.18 18.40 -17.85
N GLY A 65 15.36 17.11 -17.59
CA GLY A 65 15.95 16.59 -16.35
C GLY A 65 15.01 16.65 -15.13
N ARG A 66 13.74 17.05 -15.29
CA ARG A 66 12.79 17.14 -14.17
C ARG A 66 12.34 15.77 -13.74
N ARG A 67 12.21 15.58 -12.43
CA ARG A 67 11.75 14.34 -11.80
C ARG A 67 10.39 14.56 -11.14
N CYS A 68 9.61 13.50 -10.98
CA CYS A 68 8.46 13.55 -10.08
C CYS A 68 8.93 13.52 -8.61
N PRO A 69 8.09 13.92 -7.63
CA PRO A 69 8.47 13.93 -6.22
C PRO A 69 8.96 12.56 -5.71
N THR A 70 8.33 11.46 -6.17
CA THR A 70 8.75 10.11 -5.79
C THR A 70 10.13 9.76 -6.34
N CYS A 71 10.39 10.01 -7.63
CA CYS A 71 11.68 9.72 -8.25
C CYS A 71 12.79 10.60 -7.69
N GLU A 72 12.48 11.85 -7.32
CA GLU A 72 13.42 12.72 -6.62
C GLU A 72 13.93 12.08 -5.32
N PHE A 73 13.04 11.43 -4.56
CA PHE A 73 13.35 10.82 -3.26
C PHE A 73 13.89 9.38 -3.37
N PHE A 74 13.19 8.51 -4.09
CA PHE A 74 13.48 7.07 -4.24
C PHE A 74 14.39 6.72 -5.42
N GLY A 75 14.76 7.68 -6.26
CA GLY A 75 15.58 7.45 -7.44
C GLY A 75 14.78 7.07 -8.69
N CYS A 76 15.45 7.18 -9.84
CA CYS A 76 15.02 6.75 -11.16
C CYS A 76 16.25 6.56 -12.07
N THR A 77 16.05 6.31 -13.36
CA THR A 77 17.16 6.22 -14.33
C THR A 77 18.02 7.48 -14.28
N GLY A 78 19.34 7.32 -14.13
CA GLY A 78 20.28 8.43 -14.02
C GLY A 78 20.24 9.22 -12.71
N TRP A 79 19.39 8.84 -11.75
CA TRP A 79 19.28 9.52 -10.44
C TRP A 79 19.17 8.49 -9.32
N ALA A 80 20.25 8.34 -8.54
CA ALA A 80 20.21 7.47 -7.36
C ALA A 80 19.14 7.95 -6.37
N ARG A 81 18.75 7.10 -5.41
CA ARG A 81 17.91 7.48 -4.25
C ARG A 81 18.64 8.37 -3.25
N LYS A 82 17.91 9.20 -2.49
CA LYS A 82 18.52 10.13 -1.52
C LYS A 82 19.04 9.48 -0.24
N PHE A 83 18.74 8.22 0.00
CA PHE A 83 19.04 7.50 1.23
C PHE A 83 19.43 6.04 0.97
N ARG A 84 20.21 5.46 1.87
CA ARG A 84 20.32 4.00 2.01
C ARG A 84 19.17 3.54 2.92
N PHE A 85 18.59 2.40 2.58
CA PHE A 85 17.52 1.77 3.34
C PHE A 85 18.00 0.40 3.76
N ASP A 86 18.01 0.19 5.06
CA ASP A 86 18.38 -1.06 5.70
C ASP A 86 17.21 -1.53 6.57
N VAL A 87 17.03 -2.84 6.64
CA VAL A 87 16.12 -3.48 7.59
C VAL A 87 17.00 -4.18 8.61
N LEU A 88 16.91 -3.74 9.86
CA LEU A 88 17.73 -4.25 10.95
C LEU A 88 16.83 -5.10 11.84
N ASP A 89 17.14 -6.38 12.00
CA ASP A 89 16.49 -7.25 12.97
C ASP A 89 17.52 -7.75 14.01
N GLN A 90 17.18 -8.79 14.75
CA GLN A 90 18.07 -9.38 15.76
C GLN A 90 19.04 -10.42 15.17
N HIS A 91 18.98 -10.68 13.85
CA HIS A 91 19.74 -11.76 13.23
C HIS A 91 20.95 -11.21 12.45
N ASP A 92 22.06 -11.95 12.49
CA ASP A 92 23.26 -11.61 11.71
C ASP A 92 23.06 -11.77 10.19
N MET A 93 22.07 -12.57 9.79
CA MET A 93 21.75 -12.85 8.39
C MET A 93 20.31 -12.44 8.06
N PRO A 94 20.02 -11.87 6.86
CA PRO A 94 18.69 -11.40 6.51
C PRO A 94 17.68 -12.56 6.42
N GLN A 95 16.80 -12.70 7.42
CA GLN A 95 15.72 -13.68 7.42
C GLN A 95 14.37 -13.01 7.17
N GLN A 96 13.39 -13.75 6.63
CA GLN A 96 12.02 -13.24 6.53
C GLN A 96 11.53 -12.86 7.93
N ILE A 97 10.95 -11.67 8.06
CA ILE A 97 10.43 -11.20 9.35
C ILE A 97 9.13 -11.93 9.63
N LYS A 98 9.06 -12.60 10.78
CA LYS A 98 7.90 -13.36 11.23
C LYS A 98 6.97 -12.50 12.07
N LYS A 99 5.69 -12.89 12.10
CA LYS A 99 4.71 -12.31 13.01
C LYS A 99 5.30 -12.24 14.43
N ASP A 100 5.03 -11.12 15.10
CA ASP A 100 5.48 -10.73 16.44
C ASP A 100 6.97 -10.42 16.61
N ASN A 101 7.81 -10.59 15.58
CA ASN A 101 9.19 -10.11 15.62
C ASN A 101 9.25 -8.58 15.60
N SER A 102 10.12 -8.02 16.44
CA SER A 102 10.54 -6.62 16.33
C SER A 102 11.66 -6.46 15.31
N PHE A 103 11.63 -5.38 14.56
CA PHE A 103 12.62 -5.01 13.56
C PHE A 103 12.67 -3.49 13.40
N ARG A 104 13.66 -2.98 12.66
CA ARG A 104 13.83 -1.54 12.44
C ARG A 104 13.96 -1.24 10.97
N PHE A 105 13.30 -0.17 10.54
CA PHE A 105 13.61 0.49 9.28
C PHE A 105 14.61 1.62 9.53
N SER A 106 15.74 1.56 8.85
CA SER A 106 16.81 2.56 8.93
C SER A 106 16.95 3.27 7.58
N PHE A 107 16.73 4.58 7.59
CA PHE A 107 16.90 5.46 6.44
C PHE A 107 18.12 6.36 6.66
N MET A 108 19.26 5.97 6.09
CA MET A 108 20.50 6.74 6.19
C MET A 108 20.61 7.73 5.04
N PRO A 109 20.65 9.06 5.29
CA PRO A 109 20.74 10.05 4.21
C PRO A 109 22.06 9.93 3.46
N LEU A 110 22.00 9.82 2.13
CA LEU A 110 23.17 9.84 1.24
C LEU A 110 23.35 11.21 0.58
N ARG A 111 22.35 12.09 0.68
CA ARG A 111 22.40 13.49 0.26
C ARG A 111 21.38 14.31 1.09
N PRO A 112 21.34 15.64 0.95
CA PRO A 112 20.32 16.46 1.62
C PRO A 112 18.89 16.00 1.27
N ILE A 113 18.07 15.80 2.30
CA ILE A 113 16.65 15.47 2.20
C ILE A 113 15.88 16.59 2.92
N GLN A 114 14.93 17.20 2.22
CA GLN A 114 14.13 18.30 2.74
C GLN A 114 13.22 17.82 3.88
N PRO A 115 12.89 18.67 4.87
CA PRO A 115 11.93 18.32 5.93
C PRO A 115 10.59 17.79 5.40
N LYS A 116 10.07 18.36 4.31
CA LYS A 116 8.83 17.89 3.67
C LYS A 116 8.96 16.50 3.04
N GLU A 117 10.14 16.12 2.55
CA GLU A 117 10.40 14.76 2.04
C GLU A 117 10.38 13.74 3.19
N TRP A 118 10.98 14.09 4.33
CA TRP A 118 10.89 13.26 5.54
C TRP A 118 9.46 13.11 6.06
N ALA A 119 8.70 14.21 6.06
CA ALA A 119 7.30 14.20 6.46
C ALA A 119 6.42 13.33 5.55
N LEU A 120 6.66 13.34 4.23
CA LEU A 120 5.97 12.45 3.30
C LEU A 120 6.32 10.98 3.56
N LEU A 121 7.59 10.66 3.86
CA LEU A 121 7.98 9.29 4.21
C LEU A 121 7.33 8.84 5.52
N ASP A 122 7.35 9.68 6.56
CA ASP A 122 6.69 9.39 7.84
C ASP A 122 5.18 9.18 7.69
N LEU A 123 4.50 10.07 6.96
CA LEU A 123 3.08 9.94 6.62
C LEU A 123 2.80 8.62 5.88
N THR A 124 3.68 8.25 4.94
CA THR A 124 3.57 6.98 4.21
C THR A 124 3.69 5.77 5.13
N LEU A 125 4.69 5.75 6.03
CA LEU A 125 4.90 4.63 6.94
C LEU A 125 3.73 4.47 7.93
N ARG A 126 3.18 5.58 8.42
CA ARG A 126 1.98 5.56 9.27
C ARG A 126 0.74 5.09 8.52
N LEU A 127 0.53 5.55 7.28
CA LEU A 127 -0.53 5.04 6.43
C LEU A 127 -0.45 3.51 6.26
N ILE A 128 0.76 2.98 6.00
CA ILE A 128 1.00 1.53 5.89
C ILE A 128 0.66 0.83 7.20
N ALA A 129 1.18 1.31 8.34
CA ALA A 129 1.00 0.67 9.64
C ALA A 129 -0.48 0.63 10.05
N ASP A 130 -1.20 1.76 9.89
CA ASP A 130 -2.52 1.95 10.48
C ASP A 130 -3.67 1.55 9.54
N TYR A 131 -3.47 1.59 8.22
CA TYR A 131 -4.52 1.36 7.23
C TYR A 131 -4.10 0.48 6.04
N GLY A 132 -2.81 0.20 5.86
CA GLY A 132 -2.26 -0.49 4.70
C GLY A 132 -1.62 -1.84 5.01
N ALA A 133 -0.73 -2.27 4.12
CA ALA A 133 0.13 -3.44 4.27
C ALA A 133 1.37 -3.33 3.34
N ILE A 134 2.45 -4.04 3.64
CA ILE A 134 3.73 -3.95 2.92
C ILE A 134 4.30 -5.32 2.53
N GLY A 135 5.07 -5.38 1.44
CA GLY A 135 5.69 -6.62 0.97
C GLY A 135 4.80 -7.37 -0.03
N GLY A 136 5.21 -8.58 -0.38
CA GLY A 136 4.44 -9.43 -1.28
C GLY A 136 3.42 -10.28 -0.53
N LYS A 137 2.58 -10.99 -1.29
CA LYS A 137 1.51 -11.87 -0.80
C LYS A 137 0.41 -11.19 0.03
N THR A 138 0.41 -9.86 0.16
CA THR A 138 -0.69 -9.06 0.75
C THR A 138 -2.04 -9.24 0.04
N VAL A 139 -2.04 -9.74 -1.21
CA VAL A 139 -3.23 -10.03 -2.03
C VAL A 139 -3.91 -11.37 -1.74
N LEU A 140 -3.31 -12.19 -0.86
CA LEU A 140 -3.90 -13.45 -0.43
C LEU A 140 -5.15 -13.17 0.40
N LYS A 141 -6.12 -14.09 0.32
CA LYS A 141 -7.46 -13.88 0.89
C LYS A 141 -7.63 -14.77 2.11
N PRO A 142 -8.06 -14.25 3.26
CA PRO A 142 -8.43 -15.07 4.40
C PRO A 142 -9.51 -16.10 4.06
N SER A 143 -9.48 -17.22 4.77
CA SER A 143 -10.56 -18.23 4.73
C SER A 143 -10.96 -18.61 6.14
N ASP A 144 -12.27 -18.75 6.34
CA ASP A 144 -12.88 -19.29 7.55
C ASP A 144 -13.31 -20.76 7.35
N GLU A 145 -13.12 -21.31 6.14
CA GLU A 145 -13.33 -22.73 5.86
C GLU A 145 -12.58 -23.60 6.88
N GLN A 146 -13.32 -24.52 7.51
CA GLN A 146 -12.76 -25.47 8.46
C GLN A 146 -11.56 -26.21 7.86
N ASN A 147 -10.47 -26.30 8.62
CA ASN A 147 -9.20 -26.94 8.24
C ASN A 147 -8.40 -26.24 7.13
N ARG A 148 -8.85 -25.10 6.61
CA ARG A 148 -8.13 -24.35 5.56
C ARG A 148 -7.63 -22.98 6.03
N GLN A 149 -7.96 -22.56 7.24
CA GLN A 149 -7.62 -21.21 7.72
C GLN A 149 -6.09 -20.97 7.80
N ASN A 150 -5.32 -22.03 8.04
CA ASN A 150 -3.86 -21.96 8.20
C ASN A 150 -3.07 -22.26 6.91
N GLU A 151 -3.75 -22.51 5.79
CA GLU A 151 -3.11 -22.78 4.52
C GLU A 151 -2.25 -21.58 4.06
N PRO A 152 -1.08 -21.80 3.45
CA PRO A 152 -0.18 -20.71 3.06
C PRO A 152 -0.82 -19.63 2.18
N HIS A 153 -1.81 -19.98 1.35
CA HIS A 153 -2.54 -19.05 0.47
C HIS A 153 -3.73 -18.33 1.15
N HIS A 154 -3.96 -18.60 2.44
CA HIS A 154 -4.96 -17.94 3.29
C HIS A 154 -4.36 -17.14 4.45
N LYS A 155 -3.03 -17.19 4.63
CA LYS A 155 -2.32 -16.40 5.64
C LYS A 155 -2.25 -14.93 5.29
N ASP A 156 -2.33 -14.09 6.32
CA ASP A 156 -2.05 -12.67 6.24
C ASP A 156 -0.55 -12.42 6.11
N TYR A 157 -0.18 -11.40 5.34
CA TYR A 157 1.19 -10.94 5.19
C TYR A 157 1.25 -9.42 5.19
N GLY A 158 2.35 -8.86 5.72
CA GLY A 158 2.67 -7.46 5.52
C GLY A 158 2.01 -6.45 6.46
N LEU A 159 1.38 -6.89 7.54
CA LEU A 159 0.89 -5.99 8.57
C LEU A 159 2.03 -5.65 9.53
N ILE A 160 2.21 -4.36 9.78
CA ILE A 160 3.26 -3.82 10.66
C ILE A 160 2.63 -2.87 11.66
N GLN A 161 3.27 -2.71 12.80
CA GLN A 161 2.99 -1.65 13.76
C GLN A 161 4.28 -0.86 13.97
N ILE A 162 4.15 0.47 14.08
CA ILE A 162 5.25 1.33 14.51
C ILE A 162 5.20 1.39 16.05
N GLU A 163 6.25 0.90 16.71
CA GLU A 163 6.40 0.96 18.18
C GLU A 163 7.08 2.26 18.61
N ARG A 164 8.07 2.73 17.83
CA ARG A 164 8.74 4.02 18.06
C ARG A 164 8.97 4.76 16.76
N ARG A 165 8.63 6.06 16.77
CA ARG A 165 8.88 7.01 15.69
C ARG A 165 10.11 7.87 16.00
N PRO A 166 10.83 8.37 14.98
CA PRO A 166 11.83 9.39 15.18
C PRO A 166 11.17 10.69 15.65
N SER A 167 11.71 11.28 16.73
CA SER A 167 11.13 12.47 17.37
C SER A 167 11.41 13.79 16.62
N ASP A 168 12.36 13.78 15.69
CA ASP A 168 12.86 14.96 14.97
C ASP A 168 12.24 15.10 13.56
N ILE A 169 11.15 14.40 13.27
CA ILE A 169 10.38 14.59 12.03
C ILE A 169 9.44 15.78 12.21
N GLN A 170 9.70 16.86 11.46
CA GLN A 170 8.86 18.04 11.46
C GLN A 170 7.45 17.75 10.90
N SER A 171 6.43 18.22 11.62
CA SER A 171 5.04 18.18 11.16
C SER A 171 4.71 19.32 10.19
N PHE A 172 3.83 19.04 9.24
CA PHE A 172 3.34 19.98 8.23
C PHE A 172 1.82 19.88 8.09
N SER A 173 1.18 20.99 7.73
CA SER A 173 -0.24 20.97 7.36
C SER A 173 -0.43 20.23 6.04
N VAL A 174 -1.67 19.78 5.78
CA VAL A 174 -2.07 19.20 4.48
C VAL A 174 -1.67 20.15 3.34
N GLN A 175 -2.04 21.43 3.44
CA GLN A 175 -1.73 22.44 2.43
C GLN A 175 -0.23 22.53 2.13
N MET A 176 0.63 22.53 3.15
CA MET A 176 2.09 22.62 2.95
C MET A 176 2.66 21.41 2.21
N LEU A 177 2.07 20.23 2.39
CA LEU A 177 2.47 19.01 1.67
C LEU A 177 1.88 18.97 0.26
N GLU A 178 0.65 19.47 0.06
CA GLU A 178 0.04 19.66 -1.26
C GLU A 178 0.87 20.64 -2.11
N ASP A 179 1.22 21.80 -1.56
CA ASP A 179 2.08 22.80 -2.21
C ASP A 179 3.43 22.21 -2.61
N TYR A 180 3.99 21.33 -1.77
CA TYR A 180 5.22 20.62 -2.10
C TYR A 180 4.99 19.60 -3.22
N ALA A 181 3.95 18.78 -3.14
CA ALA A 181 3.65 17.74 -4.12
C ALA A 181 3.34 18.32 -5.51
N ALA A 182 2.76 19.52 -5.57
CA ALA A 182 2.32 20.20 -6.78
C ALA A 182 3.32 21.24 -7.35
N ARG A 183 4.55 21.34 -6.82
CA ARG A 183 5.52 22.36 -7.27
C ARG A 183 5.73 22.32 -8.80
N PRO A 184 5.81 23.49 -9.46
CA PRO A 184 6.05 23.57 -10.91
C PRO A 184 7.38 22.97 -11.38
N CYS A 185 8.36 22.82 -10.49
CA CYS A 185 9.65 22.20 -10.80
C CYS A 185 9.57 20.68 -11.05
N TRP A 186 8.47 20.04 -10.63
CA TRP A 186 8.29 18.62 -10.85
C TRP A 186 7.92 18.30 -12.30
N ARG A 187 8.31 17.11 -12.73
CA ARG A 187 7.89 16.55 -14.01
C ARG A 187 6.37 16.44 -14.05
N ARG A 188 5.77 16.95 -15.13
CA ARG A 188 4.36 16.73 -15.45
C ARG A 188 4.21 15.36 -16.13
N VAL A 189 3.21 14.58 -15.71
CA VAL A 189 2.96 13.26 -16.28
C VAL A 189 1.47 13.02 -16.47
N ASN A 190 1.11 12.34 -17.55
CA ASN A 190 -0.23 11.80 -17.71
C ASN A 190 -0.37 10.57 -16.80
N GLN A 191 -1.32 10.64 -15.86
CA GLN A 191 -1.53 9.61 -14.84
C GLN A 191 -2.77 8.75 -15.09
N ALA A 192 -3.45 8.88 -16.24
CA ALA A 192 -4.77 8.29 -16.46
C ALA A 192 -4.83 6.77 -16.14
N GLY A 193 -3.79 5.99 -16.46
CA GLY A 193 -3.74 4.55 -16.19
C GLY A 193 -3.61 4.15 -14.71
N PHE A 194 -3.14 5.05 -13.84
CA PHE A 194 -2.83 4.75 -12.43
C PHE A 194 -3.39 5.79 -11.44
N ALA A 195 -4.21 6.73 -11.90
CA ALA A 195 -4.80 7.78 -11.07
C ALA A 195 -5.66 7.21 -9.93
N TRP A 196 -6.21 6.01 -10.11
CA TRP A 196 -6.93 5.29 -9.06
C TRP A 196 -6.04 4.96 -7.85
N ALA A 197 -4.74 4.75 -8.03
CA ALA A 197 -3.77 4.45 -6.97
C ALA A 197 -3.34 5.75 -6.26
N SER A 198 -4.31 6.40 -5.65
CA SER A 198 -4.21 7.70 -4.97
C SER A 198 -4.92 7.61 -3.63
N LEU A 199 -4.37 8.27 -2.59
CA LEU A 199 -5.03 8.35 -1.29
C LEU A 199 -6.40 9.03 -1.41
N ALA A 200 -6.63 9.91 -2.39
CA ALA A 200 -7.95 10.49 -2.65
C ALA A 200 -9.02 9.45 -3.05
N ASN A 201 -8.59 8.29 -3.54
CA ASN A 201 -9.44 7.16 -3.95
C ASN A 201 -9.37 5.98 -2.98
N PHE A 202 -8.68 6.13 -1.85
CA PHE A 202 -8.46 5.07 -0.89
C PHE A 202 -9.57 5.01 0.15
N TRP A 203 -9.88 3.81 0.64
CA TRP A 203 -10.74 3.60 1.80
C TRP A 203 -10.23 2.45 2.67
N CYS A 204 -10.54 2.49 3.96
CA CYS A 204 -10.21 1.45 4.92
C CYS A 204 -11.33 1.26 5.95
N VAL A 205 -11.53 0.01 6.35
CA VAL A 205 -12.34 -0.42 7.50
C VAL A 205 -11.44 -1.24 8.41
N ASN A 206 -11.05 -0.69 9.55
CA ASN A 206 -10.32 -1.41 10.59
C ASN A 206 -11.32 -2.23 11.43
N GLY A 207 -10.90 -3.39 11.92
CA GLY A 207 -11.73 -4.27 12.76
C GLY A 207 -12.64 -5.22 11.99
N LYS A 208 -12.74 -5.12 10.66
CA LYS A 208 -13.56 -6.01 9.81
C LYS A 208 -12.75 -6.59 8.65
N TYR A 209 -13.02 -7.86 8.31
CA TYR A 209 -12.35 -8.58 7.24
C TYR A 209 -13.32 -9.36 6.35
N LEU A 210 -12.97 -9.44 5.07
CA LEU A 210 -13.65 -10.24 4.05
C LEU A 210 -12.93 -11.58 3.89
N ALA A 211 -13.70 -12.66 3.81
CA ALA A 211 -13.15 -14.02 3.71
C ALA A 211 -13.98 -14.89 2.78
N ARG A 212 -13.49 -16.12 2.56
CA ARG A 212 -14.34 -17.22 2.15
C ARG A 212 -14.83 -17.95 3.40
N GLN A 213 -16.14 -17.96 3.60
CA GLN A 213 -16.75 -18.64 4.74
C GLN A 213 -16.84 -20.15 4.50
N ASN A 214 -17.24 -20.57 3.29
CA ASN A 214 -17.30 -21.98 2.90
C ASN A 214 -17.31 -22.16 1.36
N GLU A 215 -17.63 -23.36 0.89
CA GLU A 215 -17.69 -23.67 -0.55
C GLU A 215 -18.72 -22.83 -1.31
N SER A 216 -19.83 -22.47 -0.65
CA SER A 216 -20.96 -21.77 -1.26
C SER A 216 -20.92 -20.26 -1.00
N PHE A 217 -20.36 -19.83 0.12
CA PHE A 217 -20.40 -18.44 0.59
C PHE A 217 -19.01 -17.79 0.68
N SER A 218 -18.89 -16.58 0.13
CA SER A 218 -17.68 -15.78 0.19
C SER A 218 -18.02 -14.29 0.12
N SER A 219 -17.96 -13.62 1.28
CA SER A 219 -18.13 -12.17 1.38
C SER A 219 -17.12 -11.42 0.51
N PHE A 220 -15.89 -11.94 0.40
CA PHE A 220 -14.89 -11.37 -0.49
C PHE A 220 -15.33 -11.42 -1.96
N ASN A 221 -15.72 -12.60 -2.46
CA ASN A 221 -16.13 -12.74 -3.86
C ASN A 221 -17.40 -11.93 -4.16
N HIS A 222 -18.36 -11.92 -3.24
CA HIS A 222 -19.57 -11.12 -3.37
C HIS A 222 -19.25 -9.63 -3.57
N LEU A 223 -18.38 -9.06 -2.74
CA LEU A 223 -17.99 -7.64 -2.83
C LEU A 223 -17.35 -7.30 -4.18
N ILE A 224 -16.42 -8.13 -4.65
CA ILE A 224 -15.75 -7.91 -5.95
C ILE A 224 -16.62 -8.31 -7.15
N GLY A 225 -17.87 -8.71 -6.95
CA GLY A 225 -18.80 -9.07 -8.03
C GLY A 225 -18.50 -10.41 -8.70
N ARG A 226 -17.81 -11.33 -8.00
CA ARG A 226 -17.61 -12.71 -8.46
C ARG A 226 -18.61 -13.66 -7.81
N PRO A 227 -18.94 -14.79 -8.45
CA PRO A 227 -19.73 -15.84 -7.82
C PRO A 227 -19.14 -16.27 -6.47
N GLN A 228 -20.01 -16.43 -5.48
CA GLN A 228 -19.62 -16.93 -4.17
C GLN A 228 -19.23 -18.41 -4.20
N PRO A 229 -20.00 -19.30 -4.89
CA PRO A 229 -19.67 -20.72 -4.96
C PRO A 229 -18.32 -20.97 -5.65
N LYS A 230 -17.49 -21.81 -5.04
CA LYS A 230 -16.12 -22.10 -5.50
C LYS A 230 -16.06 -22.73 -6.90
N ARG A 231 -17.11 -23.46 -7.29
CA ARG A 231 -17.22 -24.15 -8.59
C ARG A 231 -17.72 -23.26 -9.73
N GLN A 232 -18.07 -22.00 -9.44
CA GLN A 232 -18.53 -21.05 -10.44
C GLN A 232 -17.43 -20.01 -10.71
N SER A 233 -16.98 -19.94 -11.96
CA SER A 233 -16.14 -18.85 -12.46
C SER A 233 -17.00 -17.87 -13.26
N SER A 234 -16.82 -16.57 -13.05
CA SER A 234 -17.33 -15.56 -13.99
C SER A 234 -16.34 -15.36 -15.14
N GLY A 235 -16.86 -15.17 -16.36
CA GLY A 235 -16.08 -14.69 -17.51
C GLY A 235 -15.86 -13.17 -17.51
N ASN A 236 -16.59 -12.43 -16.68
CA ASN A 236 -16.46 -10.98 -16.50
C ASN A 236 -15.79 -10.68 -15.16
N ASP A 237 -14.53 -10.24 -15.23
CA ASP A 237 -13.82 -9.69 -14.07
C ASP A 237 -14.18 -8.22 -13.89
N SER A 238 -14.64 -7.83 -12.70
CA SER A 238 -14.85 -6.42 -12.35
C SER A 238 -13.51 -5.70 -12.17
N TRP A 239 -13.50 -4.37 -12.33
CA TRP A 239 -12.32 -3.53 -12.05
C TRP A 239 -11.72 -3.77 -10.64
N ILE A 240 -12.57 -4.08 -9.66
CA ILE A 240 -12.18 -4.36 -8.27
C ILE A 240 -11.50 -5.73 -8.15
N ALA A 241 -12.06 -6.73 -8.85
CA ALA A 241 -11.57 -8.10 -8.83
C ALA A 241 -10.18 -8.24 -9.49
N GLY A 242 -9.84 -7.31 -10.39
CA GLY A 242 -8.70 -7.44 -11.28
C GLY A 242 -8.88 -8.61 -12.25
N ARG A 243 -7.99 -8.70 -13.23
CA ARG A 243 -8.04 -9.74 -14.27
C ARG A 243 -6.67 -10.35 -14.49
N ARG A 244 -6.64 -11.63 -14.84
CA ARG A 244 -5.41 -12.30 -15.28
C ARG A 244 -5.07 -11.87 -16.71
N PRO A 245 -3.79 -11.82 -17.09
CA PRO A 245 -3.43 -11.55 -18.46
C PRO A 245 -3.90 -12.72 -19.34
N ASP A 246 -4.47 -12.40 -20.49
CA ASP A 246 -4.84 -13.36 -21.52
C ASP A 246 -4.12 -12.99 -22.82
N ARG A 247 -3.06 -13.75 -23.14
CA ARG A 247 -2.25 -13.51 -24.34
C ARG A 247 -2.99 -13.83 -25.63
N ALA A 248 -3.95 -14.76 -25.61
CA ALA A 248 -4.73 -15.11 -26.79
C ALA A 248 -5.66 -13.96 -27.20
N HIS A 249 -6.20 -13.24 -26.21
CA HIS A 249 -7.12 -12.13 -26.42
C HIS A 249 -6.49 -10.74 -26.22
N LYS A 250 -5.15 -10.65 -26.09
CA LYS A 250 -4.40 -9.39 -25.84
C LYS A 250 -4.95 -8.60 -24.64
N VAL A 251 -5.34 -9.30 -23.59
CA VAL A 251 -5.83 -8.70 -22.35
C VAL A 251 -4.67 -8.60 -21.36
N ASP A 252 -4.36 -7.37 -20.94
CA ASP A 252 -3.35 -7.14 -19.90
C ASP A 252 -3.84 -7.53 -18.51
N ALA A 253 -2.88 -7.88 -17.65
CA ALA A 253 -3.16 -8.16 -16.24
C ALA A 253 -3.65 -6.89 -15.54
N GLU A 254 -4.63 -7.05 -14.64
CA GLU A 254 -5.10 -5.96 -13.79
C GLU A 254 -5.06 -6.37 -12.32
N SER A 255 -4.44 -5.52 -11.51
CA SER A 255 -4.28 -5.76 -10.07
C SER A 255 -5.62 -5.72 -9.34
N LYS A 256 -5.75 -6.55 -8.30
CA LYS A 256 -6.86 -6.46 -7.34
C LYS A 256 -6.84 -5.10 -6.64
N LYS A 257 -8.02 -4.56 -6.35
CA LYS A 257 -8.18 -3.25 -5.70
C LYS A 257 -8.67 -3.33 -4.26
N VAL A 258 -8.90 -4.54 -3.74
CA VAL A 258 -9.37 -4.81 -2.38
C VAL A 258 -8.48 -5.85 -1.72
N PHE A 259 -8.12 -5.55 -0.48
CA PHE A 259 -7.22 -6.32 0.37
C PHE A 259 -7.92 -6.55 1.70
N SER A 260 -7.77 -7.74 2.26
CA SER A 260 -8.46 -8.16 3.47
C SER A 260 -7.52 -9.00 4.32
N PHE A 261 -7.49 -8.72 5.60
CA PHE A 261 -6.62 -9.35 6.59
C PHE A 261 -7.46 -9.72 7.80
N LYS A 262 -7.23 -10.92 8.35
CA LYS A 262 -7.98 -11.46 9.48
C LYS A 262 -7.42 -11.05 10.83
N ASP A 263 -6.11 -10.97 10.97
CA ASP A 263 -5.46 -10.74 12.26
C ASP A 263 -4.21 -9.82 12.18
N PRO A 264 -4.31 -8.55 12.65
CA PRO A 264 -5.55 -7.88 13.05
C PRO A 264 -6.51 -7.69 11.87
N ALA A 265 -7.82 -7.69 12.16
CA ALA A 265 -8.84 -7.54 11.14
C ALA A 265 -8.74 -6.16 10.46
N ARG A 266 -8.57 -6.15 9.14
CA ARG A 266 -8.47 -4.93 8.33
C ARG A 266 -8.91 -5.22 6.90
N THR A 267 -9.73 -4.35 6.33
CA THR A 267 -10.04 -4.37 4.90
C THR A 267 -9.84 -2.99 4.32
N PHE A 268 -9.10 -2.90 3.22
CA PHE A 268 -8.91 -1.64 2.52
C PHE A 268 -8.95 -1.83 1.01
N GLY A 269 -9.10 -0.74 0.29
CA GLY A 269 -9.05 -0.77 -1.15
C GLY A 269 -9.08 0.60 -1.80
N PHE A 270 -9.32 0.58 -3.10
CA PHE A 270 -9.40 1.77 -3.92
C PHE A 270 -10.71 1.80 -4.70
N VAL A 271 -11.18 3.01 -4.99
CA VAL A 271 -12.25 3.32 -5.94
C VAL A 271 -11.63 3.89 -7.22
N ASN A 272 -12.37 3.95 -8.32
CA ASN A 272 -11.89 4.56 -9.57
C ASN A 272 -12.56 5.91 -9.87
N GLY A 273 -13.55 6.30 -9.07
CA GLY A 273 -14.28 7.57 -9.23
C GLY A 273 -15.20 7.62 -10.45
N LYS A 274 -15.30 6.53 -11.22
CA LYS A 274 -16.18 6.39 -12.39
C LYS A 274 -17.29 5.40 -12.03
N ASP A 275 -17.08 4.12 -12.32
CA ASP A 275 -18.07 3.06 -12.12
C ASP A 275 -18.05 2.49 -10.70
N VAL A 276 -16.96 2.71 -9.97
CA VAL A 276 -16.81 2.33 -8.57
C VAL A 276 -16.50 3.60 -7.80
N THR A 277 -17.50 4.15 -7.11
CA THR A 277 -17.39 5.32 -6.23
C THR A 277 -17.37 4.90 -4.75
N PHE A 278 -17.14 5.84 -3.83
CA PHE A 278 -17.23 5.57 -2.40
C PHE A 278 -18.63 5.09 -2.00
N ASP A 279 -19.70 5.68 -2.53
CA ASP A 279 -21.08 5.28 -2.20
C ASP A 279 -21.41 3.88 -2.72
N THR A 280 -20.97 3.56 -3.94
CA THR A 280 -21.07 2.20 -4.48
C THR A 280 -20.31 1.21 -3.60
N MET A 281 -19.12 1.59 -3.12
CA MET A 281 -18.31 0.73 -2.26
C MET A 281 -18.93 0.55 -0.87
N LYS A 282 -19.42 1.62 -0.24
CA LYS A 282 -20.14 1.56 1.05
C LYS A 282 -21.35 0.63 0.96
N THR A 283 -22.12 0.73 -0.12
CA THR A 283 -23.25 -0.17 -0.37
C THR A 283 -22.79 -1.63 -0.44
N LYS A 284 -21.74 -1.93 -1.21
CA LYS A 284 -21.16 -3.28 -1.30
C LYS A 284 -20.63 -3.80 0.04
N LEU A 285 -20.01 -2.94 0.84
CA LEU A 285 -19.50 -3.30 2.16
C LEU A 285 -20.64 -3.59 3.15
N LYS A 286 -21.72 -2.81 3.14
CA LYS A 286 -22.92 -3.05 3.96
C LYS A 286 -23.62 -4.37 3.60
N CYS A 287 -23.53 -4.82 2.35
CA CYS A 287 -24.00 -6.16 1.98
C CYS A 287 -23.13 -7.28 2.58
N ALA A 288 -21.84 -7.04 2.81
CA ALA A 288 -20.94 -8.00 3.45
C ALA A 288 -21.02 -7.94 4.99
N TRP A 289 -21.27 -6.77 5.55
CA TRP A 289 -21.39 -6.51 6.99
C TRP A 289 -22.62 -5.63 7.24
N SER A 290 -23.75 -6.25 7.57
CA SER A 290 -25.03 -5.55 7.77
C SER A 290 -25.02 -4.56 8.94
N ASP A 291 -24.09 -4.74 9.87
CA ASP A 291 -23.87 -3.89 11.05
C ASP A 291 -22.90 -2.72 10.79
N LEU A 292 -22.34 -2.60 9.58
CA LEU A 292 -21.36 -1.57 9.24
C LEU A 292 -21.98 -0.17 9.26
N ALA A 293 -21.48 0.68 10.15
CA ALA A 293 -21.82 2.08 10.20
C ALA A 293 -20.98 2.90 9.20
N ASP A 294 -21.55 3.98 8.66
CA ASP A 294 -20.88 4.79 7.63
C ASP A 294 -19.56 5.43 8.10
N HIS A 295 -19.45 5.74 9.40
CA HIS A 295 -18.25 6.33 9.99
C HIS A 295 -17.09 5.33 10.16
N GLU A 296 -17.36 4.02 10.11
CA GLU A 296 -16.33 2.97 10.13
C GLU A 296 -15.58 2.89 8.79
N VAL A 297 -16.20 3.36 7.69
CA VAL A 297 -15.56 3.46 6.38
C VAL A 297 -14.77 4.76 6.30
N LYS A 298 -13.47 4.66 6.57
CA LYS A 298 -12.55 5.80 6.52
C LYS A 298 -12.08 6.03 5.09
N GLU A 299 -12.50 7.13 4.49
CA GLU A 299 -12.01 7.60 3.19
C GLU A 299 -10.63 8.25 3.34
N GLY A 300 -9.79 8.18 2.30
CA GLY A 300 -8.40 8.61 2.40
C GLY A 300 -8.21 10.10 2.72
N LYS A 301 -9.16 10.98 2.38
CA LYS A 301 -9.15 12.39 2.82
C LYS A 301 -9.31 12.51 4.34
N ALA A 302 -10.16 11.69 4.95
CA ALA A 302 -10.33 11.65 6.40
C ALA A 302 -9.08 11.05 7.09
N ILE A 303 -8.54 9.97 6.52
CA ILE A 303 -7.30 9.33 7.00
C ILE A 303 -6.12 10.32 6.96
N LEU A 304 -5.96 11.05 5.85
CA LEU A 304 -4.91 12.06 5.72
C LEU A 304 -5.00 13.13 6.81
N LYS A 305 -6.22 13.62 7.08
CA LYS A 305 -6.47 14.57 8.16
C LYS A 305 -6.13 13.96 9.51
N GLU A 306 -6.59 12.75 9.81
CA GLU A 306 -6.35 12.04 11.07
C GLU A 306 -4.85 11.86 11.35
N LEU A 307 -4.11 11.38 10.34
CA LEU A 307 -2.65 11.22 10.43
C LEU A 307 -1.93 12.57 10.62
N LEU A 308 -2.39 13.66 10.00
CA LEU A 308 -1.70 14.95 10.15
C LEU A 308 -2.18 15.76 11.37
N SER A 309 -3.38 15.50 11.91
CA SER A 309 -3.87 16.07 13.16
C SER A 309 -3.30 15.39 14.40
N GLY A 310 -2.91 14.12 14.29
CA GLY A 310 -2.32 13.31 15.37
C GLY A 310 -0.89 13.67 15.77
N ALA A 311 -0.45 14.91 15.55
CA ALA A 311 0.77 15.45 16.15
C ALA A 311 0.53 15.97 17.60
N ALA A 312 -0.63 15.68 18.18
CA ALA A 312 -0.98 15.96 19.57
C ALA A 312 -1.71 14.75 20.19
N SER A 313 -0.94 13.75 20.62
CA SER A 313 -1.33 12.80 21.67
C SER A 313 -0.07 12.14 22.21
#